data_AF-A0AAV5VQB0-F1
#
_entry.id   AF-A0AAV5VQB0-F1
#
_cell.length_a   1.000
_cell.length_b   1.000
_cell.length_c   1.000
_cell.angle_alpha   90.00
_cell.angle_beta   90.00
_cell.angle_gamma   90.00
#
_symmetry.space_group_name_H-M   'P 1'
#
loop_
_entity.id
_entity.type
_entity.pdbx_description
1 polymer ?
#
loop_
_entity_poly.entity_id
_entity_poly.type
_entity_poly.pdbx_seq_one_letter_code
_entity_poly.pdbx_strand_id
1 'polypeptide(L)'
;MTRQSMALLTSSKRRTCEAGLMSILICTQAPIESTQTDFWRMIWQERTGMIVMLCAAVETATLDALDRRPLNYCPYYWPKVQGQTLRFGNISVKNLRVDGTADLLFNMTHLEVRRSDDPSSEPLLLQWK
;
A
#
# COMPACT_ATOMS: atom_id res chain seq x y z
N MET A 1 -16.23 -10.36 12.94
CA MET A 1 -14.84 -9.90 13.09
C MET A 1 -14.08 -10.29 11.85
N THR A 2 -14.07 -9.43 10.86
CA THR A 2 -13.63 -9.79 9.52
C THR A 2 -12.18 -9.35 9.31
N ARG A 3 -11.32 -10.36 9.20
CA ARG A 3 -9.88 -10.25 9.09
C ARG A 3 -9.50 -9.74 7.70
N GLN A 4 -9.24 -8.44 7.57
CA GLN A 4 -8.48 -7.91 6.44
C GLN A 4 -7.06 -7.65 6.91
N SER A 5 -6.22 -8.68 6.85
CA SER A 5 -4.81 -8.58 7.21
C SER A 5 -4.01 -8.12 5.99
N MET A 6 -3.08 -7.20 6.21
CA MET A 6 -2.10 -6.70 5.25
C MET A 6 -0.70 -6.98 5.78
N ALA A 7 0.22 -7.36 4.89
CA ALA A 7 1.64 -7.46 5.21
C ALA A 7 2.41 -6.36 4.48
N LEU A 8 3.28 -5.67 5.22
CA LEU A 8 4.19 -4.65 4.71
C LEU A 8 5.61 -5.21 4.83
N LEU A 9 6.36 -5.15 3.73
CA LEU A 9 7.75 -5.59 3.64
C LEU A 9 8.67 -4.37 3.60
N THR A 10 9.48 -4.21 4.64
CA THR A 10 10.47 -3.12 4.69
C THR A 10 11.80 -3.60 4.13
N SER A 11 12.46 -2.75 3.34
CA SER A 11 13.77 -3.09 2.79
C SER A 11 14.83 -2.91 3.88
N SER A 12 15.54 -4.00 4.22
CA SER A 12 16.54 -3.99 5.27
C SER A 12 17.67 -3.02 4.94
N LYS A 13 17.80 -1.98 5.76
CA LYS A 13 18.99 -1.13 5.76
C LYS A 13 20.15 -1.99 6.22
N ARG A 14 21.13 -2.20 5.32
CA ARG A 14 22.37 -2.97 5.56
C ARG A 14 22.94 -2.62 6.95
N ARG A 15 22.66 -3.46 7.95
CA ARG A 15 23.47 -3.52 9.16
C ARG A 15 24.56 -4.53 8.87
N THR A 16 25.77 -4.00 8.84
CA THR A 16 27.02 -4.72 8.61
C THR A 16 27.21 -5.80 9.68
N CYS A 17 27.70 -6.94 9.20
CA CYS A 17 28.32 -8.05 9.95
C CYS A 17 27.34 -9.06 10.60
N GLU A 18 27.39 -10.27 10.04
CA GLU A 18 26.95 -11.58 10.55
C GLU A 18 25.46 -11.98 10.47
N ALA A 19 25.26 -13.09 9.72
CA ALA A 19 24.15 -14.05 9.74
C ALA A 19 22.72 -13.60 9.36
N GLY A 20 22.28 -14.04 8.17
CA GLY A 20 20.86 -14.23 7.81
C GLY A 20 20.18 -13.02 7.19
N LEU A 21 19.69 -13.18 5.96
CA LEU A 21 18.84 -12.19 5.27
C LEU A 21 17.46 -12.12 5.97
N MET A 22 17.38 -11.49 7.14
CA MET A 22 16.11 -11.27 7.84
C MET A 22 15.37 -10.11 7.17
N SER A 23 14.35 -10.43 6.39
CA SER A 23 13.36 -9.44 5.95
C SER A 23 12.50 -9.03 7.14
N ILE A 24 12.34 -7.72 7.36
CA ILE A 24 11.47 -7.21 8.42
C ILE A 24 10.06 -7.08 7.84
N LEU A 25 9.11 -7.72 8.51
CA LEU A 25 7.69 -7.70 8.16
C LEU A 25 6.92 -6.90 9.22
N ILE A 26 6.03 -6.04 8.74
CA ILE A 26 5.03 -5.37 9.57
C ILE A 26 3.67 -5.88 9.13
N CYS A 27 2.96 -6.55 10.04
CA CYS A 27 1.59 -6.97 9.81
C CYS A 27 0.63 -5.93 10.37
N THR A 28 -0.33 -5.48 9.58
CA THR A 28 -1.33 -4.51 10.01
C THR A 28 -2.69 -4.85 9.41
N GLN A 29 -3.75 -4.20 9.91
CA GLN A 29 -5.05 -4.24 9.27
C GLN A 29 -5.08 -3.32 8.05
N ALA A 30 -5.98 -3.58 7.11
CA ALA A 30 -6.28 -2.60 6.07
C ALA A 30 -6.73 -1.27 6.72
N PRO A 31 -6.19 -0.12 6.29
CA PRO A 31 -6.58 1.16 6.84
C PRO A 31 -8.03 1.48 6.49
N ILE A 32 -8.74 1.98 7.49
CA ILE A 32 -10.06 2.59 7.32
C ILE A 32 -9.87 4.08 7.01
N GLU A 33 -10.93 4.77 6.56
CA GLU A 33 -10.89 6.18 6.15
C GLU A 33 -10.15 7.08 7.15
N SER A 34 -10.44 6.95 8.44
CA SER A 34 -9.83 7.76 9.50
C SER A 34 -8.33 7.48 9.73
N THR A 35 -7.82 6.31 9.32
CA THR A 35 -6.43 5.89 9.59
C THR A 35 -5.54 5.83 8.35
N GLN A 36 -6.02 6.25 7.18
CA GLN A 36 -5.24 6.22 5.93
C GLN A 36 -3.99 7.11 6.01
N THR A 37 -4.11 8.31 6.60
CA THR A 37 -2.96 9.22 6.78
C THR A 37 -1.88 8.61 7.67
N ASP A 38 -2.28 7.96 8.77
CA ASP A 38 -1.34 7.30 9.68
C ASP A 38 -0.66 6.10 9.03
N PHE A 39 -1.40 5.34 8.22
CA PHE A 39 -0.87 4.23 7.44
C PHE A 39 0.23 4.68 6.47
N TRP A 40 -0.02 5.75 5.69
CA TRP A 40 0.98 6.30 4.78
C TRP A 40 2.17 6.91 5.51
N ARG A 41 1.94 7.51 6.69
CA ARG A 41 3.01 8.00 7.56
C ARG A 41 3.93 6.88 8.04
N MET A 42 3.36 5.74 8.45
CA MET A 42 4.13 4.55 8.83
C MET A 42 4.97 4.03 7.66
N ILE A 43 4.39 3.88 6.46
CA ILE A 43 5.10 3.43 5.25
C ILE A 43 6.32 4.31 4.97
N TRP A 44 6.14 5.63 5.05
CA TRP A 44 7.21 6.60 4.84
C TRP A 44 8.32 6.48 5.89
N GLN A 45 7.94 6.43 7.17
CA GLN A 45 8.87 6.34 8.31
C GLN A 45 9.72 5.06 8.26
N GLU A 46 9.08 3.93 8.00
CA GLU A 46 9.72 2.61 7.91
C GLU A 46 10.44 2.37 6.57
N ARG A 47 10.35 3.33 5.64
CA ARG A 47 10.88 3.22 4.27
C ARG A 47 10.47 1.89 3.63
N THR A 48 9.18 1.57 3.74
CA THR A 48 8.59 0.32 3.22
C THR A 48 8.76 0.27 1.71
N GLY A 49 9.36 -0.80 1.19
CA GLY A 49 9.60 -0.97 -0.24
C GLY A 49 8.51 -1.76 -0.96
N MET A 50 7.75 -2.59 -0.22
CA MET A 50 6.69 -3.41 -0.80
C MET A 50 5.52 -3.58 0.18
N ILE A 51 4.30 -3.57 -0.37
CA ILE A 51 3.05 -3.85 0.33
C ILE A 51 2.40 -5.04 -0.35
N VAL A 52 1.95 -6.00 0.45
CA VAL A 52 1.21 -7.17 -0.01
C VAL A 52 -0.14 -7.19 0.70
N MET A 53 -1.19 -6.95 -0.06
CA MET A 53 -2.55 -7.14 0.39
C MET A 53 -2.91 -8.63 0.31
N LEU A 54 -3.29 -9.22 1.44
CA LEU A 54 -3.64 -10.65 1.52
C LEU A 54 -5.12 -10.91 1.17
N CYS A 55 -5.89 -9.86 0.84
CA CYS A 55 -7.30 -9.92 0.52
C CYS A 55 -7.60 -9.07 -0.72
N ALA A 56 -8.60 -9.42 -1.52
CA ALA A 56 -9.00 -8.60 -2.65
C ALA A 56 -9.61 -7.27 -2.16
N ALA A 57 -9.16 -6.15 -2.76
CA ALA A 57 -9.86 -4.87 -2.63
C ALA A 57 -11.09 -4.87 -3.56
N VAL A 58 -12.26 -4.49 -3.04
CA VAL A 58 -13.53 -4.53 -3.77
C VAL A 58 -13.99 -3.10 -4.07
N GLU A 59 -14.44 -2.85 -5.30
CA GLU A 59 -15.00 -1.56 -5.70
C GLU A 59 -16.39 -1.31 -5.10
N THR A 60 -16.65 -0.05 -4.72
CA THR A 60 -17.94 0.43 -4.20
C THR A 60 -19.13 0.18 -5.14
N ALA A 61 -18.90 -0.01 -6.44
CA ALA A 61 -19.93 0.01 -7.47
C ALA A 61 -20.50 -1.37 -7.85
N THR A 62 -19.85 -2.47 -7.47
CA THR A 62 -20.25 -3.85 -7.81
C THR A 62 -20.86 -4.59 -6.62
N LEU A 63 -21.64 -3.88 -5.81
CA LEU A 63 -22.53 -4.52 -4.83
C LEU A 63 -23.70 -5.14 -5.58
N ASP A 64 -23.56 -6.42 -5.87
CA ASP A 64 -24.64 -7.27 -6.33
C ASP A 64 -25.79 -7.21 -5.31
N ALA A 65 -26.97 -6.84 -5.77
CA ALA A 65 -28.16 -6.56 -4.96
C ALA A 65 -28.76 -7.79 -4.24
N LEU A 66 -28.03 -8.91 -4.18
CA LEU A 66 -28.54 -10.22 -3.77
C LEU A 66 -27.92 -10.80 -2.49
N ASP A 67 -26.72 -10.38 -2.06
CA ASP A 67 -26.05 -10.98 -0.89
C ASP A 67 -25.96 -10.00 0.30
N ARG A 68 -26.80 -10.21 1.31
CA ARG A 68 -26.97 -9.32 2.49
C ARG A 68 -25.86 -9.45 3.54
N ARG A 69 -24.72 -10.05 3.19
CA ARG A 69 -23.52 -10.05 4.06
C ARG A 69 -22.58 -8.94 3.57
N PRO A 70 -22.14 -8.00 4.43
CA PRO A 70 -21.15 -7.03 3.99
C PRO A 70 -19.86 -7.79 3.66
N LEU A 71 -19.57 -7.94 2.36
CA LEU A 71 -18.23 -8.31 1.92
C LEU A 71 -17.30 -7.25 2.50
N ASN A 72 -16.22 -7.70 3.12
CA ASN A 72 -15.31 -6.82 3.84
C ASN A 72 -14.83 -5.72 2.90
N TYR A 73 -15.30 -4.51 3.18
CA TYR A 73 -15.11 -3.34 2.36
C TYR A 73 -13.75 -2.75 2.66
N CYS A 74 -12.85 -2.74 1.68
CA CYS A 74 -11.57 -2.03 1.76
C CYS A 74 -11.63 -0.86 0.76
N PRO A 75 -11.88 0.39 1.20
CA PRO A 75 -11.86 1.52 0.28
C PRO A 75 -10.45 1.66 -0.31
N TYR A 76 -10.33 1.97 -1.59
CA TYR A 76 -9.01 2.18 -2.19
C TYR A 76 -8.35 3.42 -1.60
N TYR A 77 -7.19 3.23 -0.97
CA TYR A 77 -6.39 4.30 -0.36
C TYR A 77 -5.05 4.50 -1.08
N TRP A 78 -4.92 3.99 -2.31
CA TRP A 78 -3.79 4.23 -3.22
C TRP A 78 -4.31 4.59 -4.63
N PRO A 79 -3.55 5.36 -5.43
CA PRO A 79 -3.93 5.72 -6.79
C PRO A 79 -3.91 4.49 -7.72
N LYS A 80 -5.04 4.19 -8.37
CA LYS A 80 -5.17 3.05 -9.30
C LYS A 80 -4.77 3.37 -10.73
N VAL A 81 -4.97 4.61 -11.15
CA VAL A 81 -4.72 5.03 -12.53
C VAL A 81 -3.31 5.56 -12.65
N GLN A 82 -2.57 5.12 -13.67
CA GLN A 82 -1.23 5.64 -13.96
C GLN A 82 -1.24 7.16 -14.07
N GLY A 83 -0.30 7.83 -13.40
CA GLY A 83 -0.20 9.28 -13.32
C GLY A 83 -1.08 9.93 -12.24
N GLN A 84 -2.09 9.22 -11.71
CA GLN A 84 -2.93 9.72 -10.63
C GLN A 84 -2.10 9.93 -9.36
N THR A 85 -2.39 11.02 -8.64
CA THR A 85 -1.77 11.33 -7.35
C THR A 85 -2.85 11.55 -6.31
N LEU A 86 -2.73 10.89 -5.16
CA LEU A 86 -3.55 11.10 -3.97
C LEU A 86 -2.71 11.77 -2.87
N ARG A 87 -3.37 12.53 -2.00
CA ARG A 87 -2.74 13.22 -0.88
C ARG A 87 -3.33 12.78 0.45
N PHE A 88 -2.46 12.48 1.39
CA PHE A 88 -2.78 12.05 2.74
C PHE A 88 -2.00 12.93 3.73
N GLY A 89 -2.61 14.02 4.18
CA GLY A 89 -1.92 15.05 4.94
C GLY A 89 -0.77 15.67 4.13
N ASN A 90 0.46 15.61 4.65
CA ASN A 90 1.67 16.08 3.98
C ASN A 90 2.30 15.04 3.05
N ILE A 91 1.72 13.84 2.91
CA ILE A 91 2.25 12.78 2.04
C ILE A 91 1.49 12.77 0.72
N SER A 92 2.21 12.78 -0.40
CA SER A 92 1.67 12.57 -1.74
C SER A 92 2.07 11.22 -2.28
N VAL A 93 1.12 10.45 -2.79
CA VAL A 93 1.32 9.12 -3.38
C VAL A 93 0.91 9.19 -4.84
N LYS A 94 1.85 8.93 -5.75
CA LYS A 94 1.64 8.96 -7.20
C LYS A 94 1.80 7.58 -7.80
N ASN A 95 0.86 7.16 -8.64
CA ASN A 95 1.01 5.95 -9.44
C ASN A 95 1.92 6.23 -10.64
N LEU A 96 3.07 5.55 -10.68
CA LEU A 96 4.03 5.68 -11.77
C LEU A 96 3.68 4.75 -12.94
N ARG A 97 3.27 3.52 -12.63
CA ARG A 97 2.85 2.49 -13.59
C ARG A 97 2.14 1.34 -12.88
N VAL A 98 1.40 0.58 -13.67
CA VAL A 98 0.82 -0.70 -13.27
C VAL A 98 1.39 -1.76 -14.19
N ASP A 99 2.20 -2.66 -13.65
CA ASP A 99 2.76 -3.79 -14.39
C ASP A 99 1.69 -4.89 -14.37
N GLY A 100 1.00 -5.05 -15.51
CA GLY A 100 0.00 -6.09 -15.70
C GLY A 100 0.66 -7.43 -16.04
N THR A 101 0.24 -8.48 -15.36
CA THR A 101 0.62 -9.86 -15.70
C THR A 101 -0.50 -10.57 -16.44
N ALA A 102 -0.22 -11.72 -17.06
CA ALA A 102 -1.26 -12.56 -17.69
C ALA A 102 -2.35 -13.00 -16.69
N ASP A 103 -2.02 -13.03 -15.40
CA ASP A 103 -2.97 -13.20 -14.30
C ASP A 103 -3.31 -11.84 -13.68
N LEU A 104 -4.58 -11.45 -13.74
CA LEU A 104 -5.09 -10.18 -13.21
C LEU A 104 -4.98 -10.09 -11.68
N LEU A 105 -4.80 -11.22 -10.97
CA LEU A 105 -4.59 -11.27 -9.53
C LEU A 105 -3.17 -10.83 -9.11
N PHE A 106 -2.26 -10.62 -10.06
CA PHE A 106 -0.85 -10.34 -9.79
C PHE A 106 -0.39 -8.98 -10.33
N ASN A 107 -1.32 -8.07 -10.60
CA ASN A 107 -0.98 -6.70 -11.00
C ASN A 107 -0.13 -6.03 -9.93
N MET A 108 1.05 -5.55 -10.31
CA MET A 108 1.94 -4.82 -9.40
C MET A 108 1.91 -3.34 -9.73
N THR A 109 1.44 -2.53 -8.78
CA THR A 109 1.41 -1.08 -8.94
C THR A 109 2.69 -0.47 -8.36
N HIS A 110 3.37 0.35 -9.16
CA HIS A 110 4.56 1.09 -8.73
C HIS A 110 4.16 2.49 -8.30
N LEU A 111 4.46 2.83 -7.04
CA LEU A 111 4.08 4.08 -6.41
C LEU A 111 5.33 4.90 -6.07
N GLU A 112 5.23 6.20 -6.27
CA GLU A 112 6.15 7.20 -5.72
C GLU A 112 5.48 7.89 -4.54
N VAL A 113 6.10 7.81 -3.38
CA VAL A 113 5.67 8.51 -2.18
C VAL A 113 6.62 9.67 -1.93
N ARG A 114 6.08 10.88 -1.70
CA ARG A 114 6.86 12.07 -1.32
C ARG A 114 6.23 12.79 -0.14
N ARG A 115 7.06 13.51 0.62
CA ARG A 115 6.60 14.49 1.59
C ARG A 115 6.55 15.89 0.96
N SER A 116 5.45 16.59 1.20
CA SER A 116 5.19 17.93 0.67
C SER A 116 5.90 19.02 1.50
N ASP A 117 6.16 18.75 2.77
CA ASP A 117 6.88 19.64 3.70
C ASP A 117 8.39 19.50 3.63
N ASP A 118 8.89 18.44 2.99
CA ASP A 118 10.31 18.27 2.67
C ASP A 118 10.47 17.84 1.20
N PRO A 119 10.38 18.80 0.25
CA PRO A 119 10.54 18.51 -1.18
C PRO A 119 11.95 18.02 -1.55
N SER A 120 12.94 18.26 -0.68
CA SER A 120 14.34 17.87 -0.89
C SER A 120 14.59 16.40 -0.57
N SER A 121 13.71 15.76 0.20
CA SER A 121 13.82 14.34 0.52
C SER A 121 13.67 13.46 -0.72
N GLU A 122 14.53 12.45 -0.81
CA GLU A 122 14.45 11.42 -1.85
C GLU A 122 13.10 10.70 -1.78
N PRO A 123 12.39 10.55 -2.92
CA PRO A 123 11.11 9.86 -2.98
C PRO A 123 11.26 8.40 -2.55
N LEU A 124 10.25 7.88 -1.87
CA LEU A 124 10.16 6.45 -1.56
C LEU A 124 9.46 5.75 -2.72
N LEU A 125 10.18 4.86 -3.39
CA LEU A 125 9.62 3.97 -4.39
C LEU A 125 9.03 2.74 -3.69
N LEU A 126 7.75 2.49 -3.94
CA LEU A 126 6.97 1.46 -3.29
C LEU A 126 6.29 0.57 -4.32
N GLN A 127 6.37 -0.75 -4.11
CA GLN A 127 5.64 -1.73 -4.91
C GLN A 127 4.38 -2.18 -4.16
N TRP A 128 3.24 -2.11 -4.83
CA TRP A 128 1.95 -2.50 -4.28
C TRP A 128 1.44 -3.74 -4.99
N LYS A 129 1.19 -4.80 -4.22
CA LYS A 129 0.57 -6.04 -4.66
C LYS A 129 -0.74 -6.27 -3.91
#